data_AF-A0A9D6UV33-F1
#
_entry.id   AF-A0A9D6UV33-F1
#
_cell.length_a   1.000
_cell.length_b   1.000
_cell.length_c   1.000
_cell.angle_alpha   90.00
_cell.angle_beta   90.00
_cell.angle_gamma   90.00
#
_symmetry.space_group_name_H-M   'P 1'
#
loop_
_entity.id
_entity.type
_entity.pdbx_description
1 polymer ?
#
loop_
_entity_poly.entity_id
_entity_poly.type
_entity_poly.pdbx_seq_one_letter_code
_entity_poly.pdbx_strand_id
1 'polypeptide(L)'
;MRTWILPLLSLVACSASAQLTNEQKLADLRQLSGIYAKQYGPYEWKRDVFGFDALDLQPWLDRALLTESDIDFMDLCVEYVASFNDAHDVVSFPSTFNAQLGFSTDLYDGKALIDSLNRALLPQSRYPFAIGDELVSLDGIPVEEWLRRLAKYSIAANPRSTARNAASRITSRSQSRIPWAPRTGDSAEVVIRRASGDLETYTIPWTKTGVPIEFFGPLPSPAGRAARQRQALDDFLAYEDSLQPWQLPLAHLLNASIPQDGQAVLNSGALRPIFALPQGFQIRLGNNAATEAFTSGSWTSDGLRIGFIRIPTMSPGIGTTAALTQFENEVLWMQANTDGLVIDVMRNPGGSVL
;
A
#
# COMPACT_ATOMS: atom_id res chain seq x y z
N MET A 1 56.89 -49.71 -1.14
CA MET A 1 56.49 -48.29 -1.25
C MET A 1 55.66 -48.11 -2.51
N ARG A 2 54.35 -47.89 -2.39
CA ARG A 2 53.47 -47.44 -3.47
C ARG A 2 52.30 -46.70 -2.84
N THR A 3 52.46 -45.39 -2.72
CA THR A 3 51.44 -44.44 -2.26
C THR A 3 50.52 -44.12 -3.43
N TRP A 4 49.25 -44.48 -3.31
CA TRP A 4 48.19 -44.08 -4.23
C TRP A 4 47.72 -42.68 -3.84
N ILE A 5 47.95 -41.71 -4.72
CA ILE A 5 47.40 -40.36 -4.59
C ILE A 5 46.02 -40.40 -5.25
N LEU A 6 44.95 -40.39 -4.44
CA LEU A 6 43.60 -40.11 -4.91
C LEU A 6 43.50 -38.61 -5.26
N PRO A 7 42.99 -38.22 -6.44
CA PRO A 7 42.66 -36.83 -6.70
C PRO A 7 41.36 -36.50 -5.96
N LEU A 8 41.44 -35.56 -5.03
CA LEU A 8 40.28 -34.95 -4.40
C LEU A 8 39.60 -34.08 -5.47
N LEU A 9 38.51 -34.57 -6.07
CA LEU A 9 37.67 -33.78 -6.96
C LEU A 9 36.94 -32.74 -6.09
N SER A 10 37.48 -31.54 -6.00
CA SER A 10 36.80 -30.39 -5.42
C SER A 10 35.65 -30.00 -6.34
N LEU A 11 34.46 -30.58 -6.09
CA LEU A 11 33.20 -30.07 -6.60
C LEU A 11 33.04 -28.64 -6.07
N VAL A 12 33.41 -27.66 -6.92
CA VAL A 12 32.90 -26.30 -6.81
C VAL A 12 31.41 -26.43 -7.07
N ALA A 13 30.64 -26.64 -6.01
CA ALA A 13 29.21 -26.42 -6.04
C ALA A 13 29.04 -24.92 -6.29
N CYS A 14 28.95 -24.53 -7.57
CA CYS A 14 28.22 -23.33 -7.90
C CYS A 14 26.87 -23.50 -7.22
N SER A 15 26.61 -22.72 -6.18
CA SER A 15 25.27 -22.50 -5.67
C SER A 15 24.49 -21.87 -6.82
N ALA A 16 24.01 -22.69 -7.75
CA ALA A 16 23.00 -22.29 -8.69
C ALA A 16 21.79 -21.93 -7.84
N SER A 17 21.57 -20.63 -7.65
CA SER A 17 20.35 -20.08 -7.09
C SER A 17 19.20 -20.60 -7.93
N ALA A 18 18.62 -21.72 -7.50
CA ALA A 18 17.70 -22.46 -8.32
C ALA A 18 16.42 -21.62 -8.44
N GLN A 19 16.07 -21.22 -9.65
CA GLN A 19 14.80 -20.56 -9.94
C GLN A 19 13.68 -21.60 -9.86
N LEU A 20 12.42 -21.16 -9.80
CA LEU A 20 11.28 -22.03 -10.03
C LEU A 20 11.39 -22.67 -11.42
N THR A 21 11.05 -23.96 -11.50
CA THR A 21 10.93 -24.62 -12.81
C THR A 21 9.71 -24.10 -13.55
N ASN A 22 9.67 -24.30 -14.87
CA ASN A 22 8.51 -23.93 -15.68
C ASN A 22 7.23 -24.61 -15.18
N GLU A 23 7.32 -25.88 -14.79
CA GLU A 23 6.18 -26.61 -14.23
C GLU A 23 5.68 -26.00 -12.92
N GLN A 24 6.59 -25.53 -12.06
CA GLN A 24 6.23 -24.84 -10.81
C GLN A 24 5.56 -23.49 -11.10
N LYS A 25 6.11 -22.67 -12.01
CA LYS A 25 5.50 -21.40 -12.42
C LYS A 25 4.08 -21.61 -12.96
N LEU A 26 3.89 -22.61 -13.82
CA LEU A 26 2.56 -22.96 -14.35
C LEU A 26 1.61 -23.46 -13.26
N ALA A 27 2.09 -24.26 -12.32
CA ALA A 27 1.29 -24.76 -11.21
C ALA A 27 0.84 -23.62 -10.28
N ASP A 28 1.76 -22.72 -9.91
CA ASP A 28 1.47 -21.58 -9.04
C ASP A 28 0.46 -20.62 -9.68
N LEU A 29 0.61 -20.33 -10.97
CA LEU A 29 -0.33 -19.45 -11.69
C LEU A 29 -1.74 -20.08 -11.81
N ARG A 30 -1.82 -21.40 -12.03
CA ARG A 30 -3.11 -22.13 -12.01
C ARG A 30 -3.73 -22.12 -10.62
N GLN A 31 -2.92 -22.27 -9.56
CA GLN A 31 -3.42 -22.20 -8.20
C GLN A 31 -3.95 -20.79 -7.89
N LEU A 32 -3.23 -19.75 -8.30
CA LEU A 32 -3.67 -18.35 -8.16
C LEU A 32 -5.02 -18.13 -8.86
N SER A 33 -5.13 -18.52 -10.13
CA SER A 33 -6.40 -18.43 -10.88
C SER A 33 -7.53 -19.25 -10.22
N GLY A 34 -7.21 -20.43 -9.69
CA GLY A 34 -8.16 -21.28 -8.97
C GLY A 34 -8.74 -20.64 -7.70
N ILE A 35 -7.99 -19.77 -7.01
CA ILE A 35 -8.52 -18.99 -5.87
C ILE A 35 -9.61 -18.04 -6.38
N TYR A 36 -9.34 -17.29 -7.46
CA TYR A 36 -10.32 -16.37 -8.04
C TYR A 36 -11.57 -17.11 -8.55
N ALA A 37 -11.38 -18.25 -9.22
CA ALA A 37 -12.48 -19.08 -9.71
C ALA A 37 -13.44 -19.56 -8.60
N LYS A 38 -13.01 -19.59 -7.34
CA LYS A 38 -13.78 -20.14 -6.21
C LYS A 38 -14.23 -19.09 -5.20
N GLN A 39 -13.47 -18.02 -5.04
CA GLN A 39 -13.63 -17.10 -3.91
C GLN A 39 -13.86 -15.65 -4.34
N TYR A 40 -13.76 -15.34 -5.62
CA TYR A 40 -13.86 -13.96 -6.09
C TYR A 40 -15.27 -13.61 -6.54
N GLY A 41 -16.03 -13.02 -5.61
CA GLY A 41 -17.42 -12.64 -5.83
C GLY A 41 -17.69 -11.76 -7.06
N PRO A 42 -16.85 -10.77 -7.42
CA PRO A 42 -17.14 -9.88 -8.55
C PRO A 42 -16.57 -10.37 -9.89
N TYR A 43 -16.18 -11.65 -10.01
CA TYR A 43 -15.55 -12.20 -11.22
C TYR A 43 -16.32 -11.90 -12.51
N GLU A 44 -17.59 -12.31 -12.60
CA GLU A 44 -18.38 -12.13 -13.82
C GLU A 44 -18.54 -10.64 -14.17
N TRP A 45 -18.69 -9.79 -13.16
CA TRP A 45 -18.74 -8.35 -13.35
C TRP A 45 -17.43 -7.80 -13.94
N LYS A 46 -16.27 -8.25 -13.45
CA LYS A 46 -14.98 -7.82 -14.00
C LYS A 46 -14.81 -8.25 -15.45
N ARG A 47 -15.17 -9.50 -15.79
CA ARG A 47 -15.14 -10.00 -17.15
C ARG A 47 -16.03 -9.18 -18.08
N ASP A 48 -17.27 -8.95 -17.68
CA ASP A 48 -18.27 -8.35 -18.56
C ASP A 48 -18.09 -6.82 -18.70
N VAL A 49 -17.57 -6.14 -17.67
CA VAL A 49 -17.42 -4.68 -17.66
C VAL A 49 -16.02 -4.22 -18.06
N PHE A 50 -14.96 -4.90 -17.62
CA PHE A 50 -13.58 -4.52 -17.95
C PHE A 50 -12.96 -5.38 -19.06
N GLY A 51 -13.66 -6.44 -19.51
CA GLY A 51 -13.16 -7.32 -20.56
C GLY A 51 -12.03 -8.25 -20.11
N PHE A 52 -11.78 -8.37 -18.81
CA PHE A 52 -10.74 -9.24 -18.28
C PHE A 52 -11.33 -10.59 -17.85
N ASP A 53 -11.12 -11.62 -18.67
CA ASP A 53 -11.42 -13.01 -18.32
C ASP A 53 -10.22 -13.64 -17.62
N ALA A 54 -10.29 -13.73 -16.28
CA ALA A 54 -9.22 -14.32 -15.48
C ALA A 54 -9.11 -15.86 -15.62
N LEU A 55 -10.12 -16.51 -16.19
CA LEU A 55 -10.12 -17.96 -16.41
C LEU A 55 -9.62 -18.33 -17.81
N ASP A 56 -9.55 -17.37 -18.74
CA ASP A 56 -8.74 -17.47 -19.96
C ASP A 56 -7.24 -17.37 -19.62
N LEU A 57 -6.72 -18.43 -19.02
CA LEU A 57 -5.39 -18.45 -18.43
C LEU A 57 -4.28 -18.70 -19.46
N GLN A 58 -4.60 -19.20 -20.65
CA GLN A 58 -3.58 -19.64 -21.62
C GLN A 58 -2.57 -18.52 -21.99
N PRO A 59 -2.99 -17.27 -22.29
CA PRO A 59 -2.04 -16.19 -22.57
C PRO A 59 -1.09 -15.91 -21.40
N TRP A 60 -1.54 -16.10 -20.17
CA TRP A 60 -0.73 -15.90 -18.97
C TRP A 60 0.24 -17.05 -18.73
N LEU A 61 -0.19 -18.29 -18.98
CA LEU A 61 0.68 -19.48 -18.91
C LEU A 61 1.82 -19.37 -19.94
N ASP A 62 1.51 -18.95 -21.17
CA ASP A 62 2.51 -18.77 -22.21
C ASP A 62 3.54 -17.69 -21.81
N ARG A 63 3.08 -16.57 -21.24
CA ARG A 63 3.96 -15.53 -20.70
C ARG A 63 4.80 -16.03 -19.53
N ALA A 64 4.26 -16.87 -18.64
CA ALA A 64 5.00 -17.42 -17.51
C ALA A 64 6.20 -18.26 -17.97
N LEU A 65 6.06 -19.02 -19.06
CA LEU A 65 7.14 -19.81 -19.66
C LEU A 65 8.26 -18.96 -20.26
N LEU A 66 7.99 -17.70 -20.57
CA LEU A 66 8.96 -16.74 -21.11
C LEU A 66 9.68 -15.93 -20.03
N THR A 67 9.31 -16.09 -18.76
CA THR A 67 9.96 -15.36 -17.66
C THR A 67 11.36 -15.90 -17.37
N GLU A 68 12.35 -15.02 -17.34
CA GLU A 68 13.76 -15.40 -17.17
C GLU A 68 14.14 -15.66 -15.71
N SER A 69 13.41 -15.04 -14.77
CA SER A 69 13.64 -15.16 -13.34
C SER A 69 12.35 -15.25 -12.52
N ASP A 70 12.48 -15.66 -11.26
CA ASP A 70 11.42 -15.68 -10.25
C ASP A 70 10.89 -14.26 -10.01
N ILE A 71 11.75 -13.23 -10.10
CA ILE A 71 11.33 -11.83 -10.03
C ILE A 71 10.38 -11.48 -11.17
N ASP A 72 10.69 -11.91 -12.40
CA ASP A 72 9.86 -11.60 -13.56
C ASP A 72 8.55 -12.42 -13.53
N PHE A 73 8.58 -13.64 -13.00
CA PHE A 73 7.37 -14.42 -12.72
C PHE A 73 6.49 -13.79 -11.64
N MET A 74 7.08 -13.31 -10.54
CA MET A 74 6.35 -12.56 -9.51
C MET A 74 5.71 -11.30 -10.10
N ASP A 75 6.42 -10.59 -10.97
CA ASP A 75 5.92 -9.39 -11.63
C ASP A 75 4.75 -9.68 -12.58
N LEU A 76 4.77 -10.84 -13.24
CA LEU A 76 3.65 -11.36 -14.03
C LEU A 76 2.44 -11.69 -13.14
N CYS A 77 2.65 -12.32 -11.98
CA CYS A 77 1.57 -12.60 -11.01
C CYS A 77 0.91 -11.31 -10.50
N VAL A 78 1.71 -10.26 -10.24
CA VAL A 78 1.17 -8.94 -9.91
C VAL A 78 0.32 -8.41 -11.05
N GLU A 79 0.81 -8.48 -12.30
CA GLU A 79 0.07 -7.99 -13.46
C GLU A 79 -1.26 -8.73 -13.69
N TYR A 80 -1.25 -10.06 -13.51
CA TYR A 80 -2.45 -10.89 -13.58
C TYR A 80 -3.51 -10.41 -12.56
N VAL A 81 -3.12 -10.21 -11.31
CA VAL A 81 -4.05 -9.73 -10.27
C VAL A 81 -4.46 -8.27 -10.47
N ALA A 82 -3.54 -7.42 -10.91
CA ALA A 82 -3.83 -6.02 -11.21
C ALA A 82 -4.86 -5.86 -12.34
N SER A 83 -4.97 -6.84 -13.23
CA SER A 83 -5.92 -6.84 -14.34
C SER A 83 -7.38 -6.94 -13.90
N PHE A 84 -7.65 -7.40 -12.67
CA PHE A 84 -8.99 -7.28 -12.07
C PHE A 84 -9.40 -5.83 -11.77
N ASN A 85 -8.45 -4.87 -11.76
CA ASN A 85 -8.71 -3.48 -11.42
C ASN A 85 -9.54 -3.35 -10.11
N ASP A 86 -9.13 -4.02 -9.05
CA ASP A 86 -9.79 -4.02 -7.74
C ASP A 86 -8.86 -3.52 -6.64
N ALA A 87 -9.38 -2.73 -5.70
CA ALA A 87 -8.61 -2.18 -4.59
C ALA A 87 -8.31 -3.22 -3.49
N HIS A 88 -9.07 -4.33 -3.45
CA HIS A 88 -8.95 -5.36 -2.42
C HIS A 88 -8.11 -6.56 -2.89
N ASP A 89 -7.82 -6.64 -4.19
CA ASP A 89 -7.03 -7.72 -4.75
C ASP A 89 -5.56 -7.33 -4.85
N VAL A 90 -4.71 -8.12 -4.21
CA VAL A 90 -3.29 -7.85 -4.25
C VAL A 90 -2.48 -9.12 -4.08
N VAL A 91 -1.38 -9.21 -4.82
CA VAL A 91 -0.32 -10.19 -4.55
C VAL A 91 0.68 -9.54 -3.60
N SER A 92 1.05 -10.27 -2.55
CA SER A 92 2.05 -9.82 -1.58
C SER A 92 3.10 -10.90 -1.39
N PHE A 93 4.36 -10.51 -1.44
CA PHE A 93 5.51 -11.41 -1.28
C PHE A 93 6.12 -11.28 0.13
N PRO A 94 6.63 -12.36 0.73
CA PRO A 94 7.13 -12.37 2.10
C PRO A 94 8.54 -11.74 2.23
N SER A 95 8.76 -10.57 1.61
CA SER A 95 10.01 -9.83 1.67
C SER A 95 9.93 -8.67 2.67
N THR A 96 11.04 -8.41 3.36
CA THR A 96 11.21 -7.22 4.20
C THR A 96 12.02 -6.12 3.50
N PHE A 97 12.48 -6.36 2.27
CA PHE A 97 13.27 -5.41 1.53
C PHE A 97 12.47 -4.15 1.17
N ASN A 98 13.07 -2.99 1.44
CA ASN A 98 12.54 -1.68 1.07
C ASN A 98 13.67 -0.75 0.62
N ALA A 99 13.40 0.07 -0.40
CA ALA A 99 14.26 1.17 -0.82
C ALA A 99 13.50 2.50 -0.79
N GLN A 100 14.06 3.55 -0.18
CA GLN A 100 13.42 4.88 -0.11
C GLN A 100 14.40 6.05 -0.35
N LEU A 101 13.90 7.16 -0.89
CA LEU A 101 14.69 8.39 -1.13
C LEU A 101 14.65 9.40 0.04
N GLY A 102 13.87 9.14 1.09
CA GLY A 102 13.77 10.04 2.25
C GLY A 102 12.74 11.17 2.09
N PHE A 103 11.88 11.10 1.07
CA PHE A 103 10.71 11.95 0.90
C PHE A 103 9.59 11.16 0.21
N SER A 104 8.35 11.63 0.29
CA SER A 104 7.19 11.07 -0.41
C SER A 104 6.48 12.12 -1.24
N THR A 105 5.65 11.66 -2.17
CA THR A 105 4.83 12.52 -3.02
C THR A 105 3.39 12.01 -3.11
N ASP A 106 2.44 12.92 -3.24
CA ASP A 106 1.03 12.67 -3.56
C ASP A 106 0.60 13.60 -4.71
N LEU A 107 -0.53 13.29 -5.37
CA LEU A 107 -1.01 14.06 -6.51
C LEU A 107 -1.99 15.17 -6.09
N TYR A 108 -1.63 16.40 -6.45
CA TYR A 108 -2.46 17.59 -6.30
C TYR A 108 -2.58 18.28 -7.66
N ASP A 109 -3.81 18.40 -8.16
CA ASP A 109 -4.11 18.98 -9.47
C ASP A 109 -3.23 18.44 -10.61
N GLY A 110 -2.99 17.12 -10.57
CA GLY A 110 -2.18 16.39 -11.57
C GLY A 110 -0.67 16.44 -11.33
N LYS A 111 -0.18 17.19 -10.34
CA LYS A 111 1.25 17.32 -10.02
C LYS A 111 1.63 16.45 -8.83
N ALA A 112 2.78 15.78 -8.91
CA ALA A 112 3.34 15.05 -7.77
C ALA A 112 4.06 16.01 -6.83
N LEU A 113 3.38 16.46 -5.79
CA LEU A 113 3.96 17.37 -4.79
C LEU A 113 4.57 16.57 -3.64
N ILE A 114 5.70 17.04 -3.15
CA ILE A 114 6.36 16.49 -1.96
C ILE A 114 5.45 16.72 -0.75
N ASP A 115 4.99 15.65 -0.11
CA ASP A 115 4.06 15.70 1.02
C ASP A 115 4.69 15.23 2.35
N SER A 116 5.90 14.65 2.30
CA SER A 116 6.79 14.53 3.46
C SER A 116 8.25 14.61 3.10
N LEU A 117 9.09 14.98 4.07
CA LEU A 117 10.53 15.15 3.89
C LEU A 117 11.30 14.80 5.16
N ASN A 118 12.24 13.86 5.07
CA ASN A 118 13.13 13.50 6.17
C ASN A 118 14.42 14.31 6.09
N ARG A 119 14.55 15.34 6.94
CA ARG A 119 15.74 16.21 6.98
C ARG A 119 17.00 15.57 7.54
N ALA A 120 16.90 14.44 8.24
CA ALA A 120 18.08 13.68 8.63
C ALA A 120 18.75 13.00 7.43
N LEU A 121 17.95 12.50 6.48
CA LEU A 121 18.44 11.90 5.23
C LEU A 121 18.72 12.96 4.15
N LEU A 122 17.92 14.04 4.15
CA LEU A 122 17.99 15.12 3.16
C LEU A 122 18.19 16.48 3.84
N PRO A 123 19.41 16.78 4.34
CA PRO A 123 19.70 18.04 5.01
C PRO A 123 19.45 19.25 4.09
N GLN A 124 18.82 20.30 4.63
CA GLN A 124 18.45 21.49 3.86
C GLN A 124 19.64 22.19 3.20
N SER A 125 20.83 22.13 3.82
CA SER A 125 22.06 22.70 3.26
C SER A 125 22.49 22.07 1.93
N ARG A 126 22.05 20.84 1.65
CA ARG A 126 22.35 20.11 0.41
C ARG A 126 21.12 19.94 -0.48
N TYR A 127 19.94 19.85 0.11
CA TYR A 127 18.66 19.62 -0.58
C TYR A 127 17.66 20.70 -0.16
N PRO A 128 17.73 21.92 -0.74
CA PRO A 128 16.96 23.08 -0.30
C PRO A 128 15.45 22.96 -0.59
N PHE A 129 15.07 22.09 -1.52
CA PHE A 129 14.01 21.11 -1.32
C PHE A 129 12.98 21.28 -0.19
N ALA A 130 11.69 21.53 -0.40
CA ALA A 130 10.68 21.61 0.67
C ALA A 130 9.38 20.85 0.34
N ILE A 131 8.54 20.67 1.36
CA ILE A 131 7.18 20.16 1.19
C ILE A 131 6.39 21.17 0.33
N GLY A 132 5.63 20.65 -0.64
CA GLY A 132 4.89 21.44 -1.62
C GLY A 132 5.61 21.68 -2.95
N ASP A 133 6.92 21.44 -3.02
CA ASP A 133 7.64 21.43 -4.30
C ASP A 133 7.25 20.20 -5.14
N GLU A 134 7.40 20.30 -6.45
CA GLU A 134 6.93 19.27 -7.39
C GLU A 134 8.08 18.34 -7.81
N LEU A 135 7.87 17.04 -7.69
CA LEU A 135 8.69 16.03 -8.35
C LEU A 135 8.33 16.00 -9.84
N VAL A 136 9.30 16.27 -10.70
CA VAL A 136 9.11 16.35 -12.16
C VAL A 136 9.55 15.06 -12.85
N SER A 137 10.72 14.53 -12.47
CA SER A 137 11.23 13.27 -13.01
C SER A 137 12.17 12.57 -12.04
N LEU A 138 12.31 11.26 -12.22
CA LEU A 138 13.27 10.42 -11.52
C LEU A 138 13.99 9.54 -12.54
N ASP A 139 15.32 9.57 -12.53
CA ASP A 139 16.22 8.87 -13.47
C ASP A 139 15.89 9.17 -14.94
N GLY A 140 15.65 10.45 -15.25
CA GLY A 140 15.28 10.92 -16.58
C GLY A 140 13.87 10.52 -17.05
N ILE A 141 13.12 9.76 -16.25
CA ILE A 141 11.75 9.33 -16.57
C ILE A 141 10.76 10.32 -15.92
N PRO A 142 9.87 10.96 -16.71
CA PRO A 142 8.85 11.87 -16.18
C PRO A 142 7.90 11.16 -15.20
N VAL A 143 7.38 11.90 -14.23
CA VAL A 143 6.44 11.36 -13.24
C VAL A 143 5.25 10.67 -13.90
N GLU A 144 4.66 11.22 -14.96
CA GLU A 144 3.50 10.61 -15.63
C GLU A 144 3.82 9.21 -16.17
N GLU A 145 5.05 8.99 -16.63
CA GLU A 145 5.49 7.68 -17.07
C GLU A 145 5.73 6.74 -15.89
N TRP A 146 6.30 7.23 -14.78
CA TRP A 146 6.39 6.45 -13.55
C TRP A 146 5.01 6.03 -13.01
N LEU A 147 4.02 6.92 -13.04
CA LEU A 147 2.65 6.61 -12.63
C LEU A 147 2.08 5.45 -13.45
N ARG A 148 2.28 5.46 -14.78
CA ARG A 148 1.87 4.35 -15.66
C ARG A 148 2.61 3.06 -15.33
N ARG A 149 3.93 3.13 -15.17
CA ARG A 149 4.79 1.96 -14.85
C ARG A 149 4.42 1.32 -13.50
N LEU A 150 4.05 2.14 -12.52
CA LEU A 150 3.80 1.71 -11.15
C LEU A 150 2.33 1.42 -10.85
N ALA A 151 1.42 1.73 -11.77
CA ALA A 151 -0.02 1.55 -11.60
C ALA A 151 -0.38 0.12 -11.21
N LYS A 152 0.24 -0.90 -11.82
CA LYS A 152 -0.07 -2.31 -11.54
C LYS A 152 0.26 -2.75 -10.10
N TYR A 153 1.16 -2.06 -9.40
CA TYR A 153 1.46 -2.34 -7.98
C TYR A 153 0.55 -1.57 -7.02
N SER A 154 -0.40 -0.79 -7.54
CA SER A 154 -1.09 0.28 -6.82
C SER A 154 -2.58 0.40 -7.19
N ILE A 155 -3.14 -0.62 -7.84
CA ILE A 155 -4.54 -0.62 -8.29
C ILE A 155 -5.47 -0.31 -7.12
N ALA A 156 -6.37 0.64 -7.35
CA ALA A 156 -7.38 1.08 -6.38
C ALA A 156 -8.76 1.26 -7.04
N ALA A 157 -9.06 0.43 -8.05
CA ALA A 157 -10.30 0.40 -8.86
C ALA A 157 -10.68 1.71 -9.61
N ASN A 158 -10.04 2.83 -9.30
CA ASN A 158 -10.26 4.13 -9.90
C ASN A 158 -8.92 4.74 -10.37
N PRO A 159 -8.81 5.26 -11.60
CA PRO A 159 -7.56 5.80 -12.13
C PRO A 159 -6.92 6.88 -11.24
N ARG A 160 -7.71 7.76 -10.63
CA ARG A 160 -7.22 8.81 -9.73
C ARG A 160 -6.61 8.22 -8.46
N SER A 161 -7.31 7.26 -7.83
CA SER A 161 -6.81 6.58 -6.63
C SER A 161 -5.57 5.75 -6.93
N THR A 162 -5.57 5.01 -8.04
CA THR A 162 -4.41 4.23 -8.50
C THR A 162 -3.19 5.12 -8.74
N ALA A 163 -3.38 6.26 -9.41
CA ALA A 163 -2.29 7.21 -9.67
C ALA A 163 -1.73 7.81 -8.38
N ARG A 164 -2.58 8.16 -7.40
CA ARG A 164 -2.11 8.65 -6.09
C ARG A 164 -1.28 7.61 -5.35
N ASN A 165 -1.73 6.36 -5.32
CA ASN A 165 -0.96 5.27 -4.73
C ASN A 165 0.38 5.07 -5.48
N ALA A 166 0.35 5.08 -6.81
CA ALA A 166 1.55 4.94 -7.63
C ALA A 166 2.57 6.09 -7.41
N ALA A 167 2.10 7.32 -7.17
CA ALA A 167 2.97 8.47 -6.92
C ALA A 167 3.89 8.25 -5.72
N SER A 168 3.36 7.74 -4.61
CA SER A 168 4.18 7.44 -3.43
C SER A 168 5.22 6.33 -3.69
N ARG A 169 4.93 5.40 -4.61
CA ARG A 169 5.82 4.30 -4.96
C ARG A 169 7.01 4.73 -5.83
N ILE A 170 6.98 5.96 -6.36
CA ILE A 170 8.09 6.53 -7.11
C ILE A 170 9.32 6.64 -6.22
N THR A 171 9.13 7.06 -4.96
CA THR A 171 10.20 7.38 -4.00
C THR A 171 10.33 6.35 -2.86
N SER A 172 9.45 5.36 -2.81
CA SER A 172 9.46 4.25 -1.84
C SER A 172 9.07 2.92 -2.51
N ARG A 173 9.95 1.92 -2.46
CA ARG A 173 9.81 0.65 -3.16
C ARG A 173 9.97 -0.51 -2.19
N SER A 174 8.84 -1.07 -1.76
CA SER A 174 8.79 -2.32 -1.01
C SER A 174 8.78 -3.51 -1.97
N GLN A 175 9.66 -4.50 -1.73
CA GLN A 175 9.66 -5.72 -2.54
C GLN A 175 8.41 -6.58 -2.31
N SER A 176 7.74 -6.45 -1.16
CA SER A 176 6.47 -7.15 -0.92
C SER A 176 5.40 -6.79 -1.97
N ARG A 177 5.55 -5.64 -2.65
CA ARG A 177 4.64 -5.16 -3.70
C ARG A 177 5.29 -5.07 -5.07
N ILE A 178 6.54 -4.63 -5.13
CA ILE A 178 7.29 -4.40 -6.37
C ILE A 178 8.41 -5.44 -6.44
N PRO A 179 8.23 -6.57 -7.14
CA PRO A 179 9.19 -7.69 -7.10
C PRO A 179 10.63 -7.29 -7.42
N TRP A 180 10.79 -6.37 -8.38
CA TRP A 180 12.09 -5.86 -8.82
C TRP A 180 12.67 -4.76 -7.94
N ALA A 181 12.06 -4.41 -6.80
CA ALA A 181 12.58 -3.37 -5.90
C ALA A 181 14.09 -3.53 -5.54
N PRO A 182 14.64 -4.75 -5.33
CA PRO A 182 16.08 -4.92 -5.09
C PRO A 182 16.99 -4.51 -6.26
N ARG A 183 16.47 -4.48 -7.49
CA ARG A 183 17.18 -4.01 -8.68
C ARG A 183 17.31 -2.48 -8.73
N THR A 184 16.73 -1.76 -7.75
CA THR A 184 16.90 -0.30 -7.64
C THR A 184 18.37 0.04 -7.41
N GLY A 185 18.90 1.00 -8.17
CA GLY A 185 20.28 1.47 -8.06
C GLY A 185 20.61 2.09 -6.69
N ASP A 186 21.85 2.53 -6.52
CA ASP A 186 22.31 3.09 -5.22
C ASP A 186 21.94 4.56 -5.03
N SER A 187 21.65 5.26 -6.13
CA SER A 187 21.14 6.62 -6.12
C SER A 187 20.18 6.84 -7.28
N ALA A 188 19.38 7.90 -7.20
CA ALA A 188 18.55 8.39 -8.29
C ALA A 188 18.90 9.83 -8.63
N GLU A 189 18.77 10.17 -9.91
CA GLU A 189 18.68 11.57 -10.35
C GLU A 189 17.24 12.06 -10.20
N VAL A 190 17.04 13.10 -9.40
CA VAL A 190 15.72 13.63 -9.04
C VAL A 190 15.62 15.07 -9.49
N VAL A 191 14.65 15.37 -10.36
CA VAL A 191 14.37 16.73 -10.82
C VAL A 191 13.18 17.27 -10.03
N ILE A 192 13.39 18.36 -9.30
CA ILE A 192 12.39 19.04 -8.50
C ILE A 192 12.12 20.42 -9.08
N ARG A 193 10.85 20.78 -9.20
CA ARG A 193 10.43 22.17 -9.44
C ARG A 193 10.13 22.84 -8.11
N ARG A 194 10.89 23.89 -7.80
CA ARG A 194 10.72 24.75 -6.63
C ARG A 194 9.41 25.53 -6.73
N ALA A 195 8.88 25.98 -5.60
CA ALA A 195 7.75 26.91 -5.57
C ALA A 195 7.99 28.22 -6.35
N SER A 196 9.26 28.64 -6.52
CA SER A 196 9.65 29.76 -7.39
C SER A 196 9.45 29.48 -8.89
N GLY A 197 9.28 28.22 -9.27
CA GLY A 197 9.21 27.73 -10.66
C GLY A 197 10.52 27.15 -11.18
N ASP A 198 11.63 27.37 -10.46
CA ASP A 198 12.98 26.91 -10.86
C ASP A 198 13.06 25.38 -10.84
N LEU A 199 13.79 24.81 -11.81
CA LEU A 199 14.09 23.39 -11.87
C LEU A 199 15.48 23.13 -11.29
N GLU A 200 15.56 22.20 -10.34
CA GLU A 200 16.81 21.77 -9.73
C GLU A 200 16.94 20.25 -9.83
N THR A 201 18.15 19.79 -10.17
CA THR A 201 18.47 18.36 -10.28
C THR A 201 19.37 17.95 -9.13
N TYR A 202 19.01 16.85 -8.47
CA TYR A 202 19.76 16.30 -7.33
C TYR A 202 20.08 14.84 -7.55
N THR A 203 21.27 14.42 -7.15
CA THR A 203 21.60 13.00 -6.97
C THR A 203 21.31 12.60 -5.53
N ILE A 204 20.30 11.75 -5.32
CA ILE A 204 19.83 11.33 -3.99
C ILE A 204 20.11 9.83 -3.80
N PRO A 205 20.82 9.42 -2.73
CA PRO A 205 21.05 8.00 -2.46
C PRO A 205 19.76 7.29 -2.02
N TRP A 206 19.55 6.07 -2.51
CA TRP A 206 18.51 5.19 -2.01
C TRP A 206 18.93 4.61 -0.66
N THR A 207 18.11 4.82 0.36
CA THR A 207 18.25 4.11 1.63
C THR A 207 17.59 2.74 1.50
N LYS A 208 18.40 1.68 1.51
CA LYS A 208 17.94 0.29 1.38
C LYS A 208 17.97 -0.41 2.74
N THR A 209 16.93 -1.15 3.08
CA THR A 209 16.79 -1.91 4.33
C THR A 209 16.14 -3.26 4.08
N GLY A 210 16.27 -4.20 5.02
CA GLY A 210 15.64 -5.52 4.93
C GLY A 210 16.41 -6.50 4.05
N VAL A 211 15.82 -7.67 3.83
CA VAL A 211 16.46 -8.79 3.09
C VAL A 211 15.72 -9.01 1.77
N PRO A 212 16.41 -8.92 0.62
CA PRO A 212 15.78 -9.16 -0.68
C PRO A 212 15.52 -10.65 -0.91
N ILE A 213 14.41 -10.94 -1.59
CA ILE A 213 14.16 -12.23 -2.22
C ILE A 213 14.69 -12.13 -3.65
N GLU A 214 15.78 -12.83 -3.96
CA GLU A 214 16.34 -12.85 -5.31
C GLU A 214 15.82 -14.04 -6.13
N PHE A 215 15.40 -15.11 -5.44
CA PHE A 215 14.86 -16.34 -5.99
C PHE A 215 14.09 -17.10 -4.89
N PHE A 216 13.11 -17.92 -5.27
CA PHE A 216 12.38 -18.78 -4.33
C PHE A 216 13.02 -20.15 -4.15
N GLY A 217 13.73 -20.66 -5.15
CA GLY A 217 14.10 -22.08 -5.12
C GLY A 217 12.97 -22.96 -5.64
N PRO A 218 13.27 -24.13 -6.22
CA PRO A 218 12.30 -25.21 -6.28
C PRO A 218 12.00 -25.65 -4.85
N LEU A 219 10.88 -25.20 -4.32
CA LEU A 219 10.38 -25.68 -3.03
C LEU A 219 9.80 -27.09 -3.21
N PRO A 220 10.01 -28.01 -2.25
CA PRO A 220 9.15 -29.17 -2.12
C PRO A 220 7.69 -28.70 -1.97
N SER A 221 6.74 -29.46 -2.52
CA SER A 221 5.31 -29.10 -2.55
C SER A 221 4.81 -28.47 -1.25
N PRO A 222 3.96 -27.44 -1.31
CA PRO A 222 3.59 -26.64 -0.16
C PRO A 222 2.94 -27.46 0.95
N ALA A 223 3.55 -27.43 2.15
CA ALA A 223 2.85 -27.75 3.39
C ALA A 223 2.03 -26.53 3.81
N GLY A 224 0.70 -26.64 3.75
CA GLY A 224 -0.22 -25.54 4.02
C GLY A 224 0.01 -24.94 5.41
N ARG A 225 0.32 -23.64 5.48
CA ARG A 225 0.26 -22.88 6.74
C ARG A 225 -1.05 -22.11 6.80
N ALA A 226 -2.00 -22.64 7.58
CA ALA A 226 -3.26 -21.98 7.97
C ALA A 226 -3.07 -20.76 8.91
N ALA A 227 -1.85 -20.26 9.09
CA ALA A 227 -1.51 -19.29 10.14
C ALA A 227 -1.98 -17.86 9.85
N ARG A 228 -2.08 -17.44 8.57
CA ARG A 228 -2.43 -16.04 8.23
C ARG A 228 -3.92 -15.71 8.42
N GLN A 229 -4.84 -16.64 8.16
CA GLN A 229 -6.27 -16.39 8.36
C GLN A 229 -6.64 -16.16 9.82
N ARG A 230 -5.93 -16.82 10.75
CA ARG A 230 -6.16 -16.65 12.19
C ARG A 230 -5.77 -15.26 12.66
N GLN A 231 -4.63 -14.74 12.19
CA GLN A 231 -4.15 -13.41 12.56
C GLN A 231 -5.09 -12.29 12.10
N ALA A 232 -5.58 -12.33 10.85
CA ALA A 232 -6.51 -11.31 10.36
C ALA A 232 -7.86 -11.31 11.11
N LEU A 233 -8.33 -12.49 11.53
CA LEU A 233 -9.51 -12.62 12.38
C LEU A 233 -9.26 -12.07 13.79
N ASP A 234 -8.12 -12.43 14.39
CA ASP A 234 -7.73 -11.94 15.73
C ASP A 234 -7.57 -10.41 15.72
N ASP A 235 -6.99 -9.83 14.66
CA ASP A 235 -6.84 -8.38 14.49
C ASP A 235 -8.21 -7.67 14.33
N PHE A 236 -9.16 -8.27 13.59
CA PHE A 236 -10.51 -7.73 13.45
C PHE A 236 -11.27 -7.76 14.79
N LEU A 237 -11.24 -8.90 15.47
CA LEU A 237 -11.90 -9.09 16.77
C LEU A 237 -11.24 -8.26 17.89
N ALA A 238 -10.02 -7.76 17.70
CA ALA A 238 -9.36 -6.90 18.68
C ALA A 238 -10.05 -5.53 18.83
N TYR A 239 -10.71 -5.03 17.78
CA TYR A 239 -11.45 -3.76 17.84
C TYR A 239 -12.95 -3.94 17.68
N GLU A 240 -13.40 -5.02 17.05
CA GLU A 240 -14.82 -5.27 16.85
C GLU A 240 -15.42 -5.98 18.07
N ASP A 241 -15.90 -5.18 19.01
CA ASP A 241 -16.50 -5.64 20.27
C ASP A 241 -18.04 -5.68 20.26
N SER A 242 -18.68 -5.27 19.15
CA SER A 242 -20.15 -5.25 19.05
C SER A 242 -20.77 -6.52 18.45
N LEU A 243 -19.94 -7.48 18.01
CA LEU A 243 -20.43 -8.71 17.39
C LEU A 243 -21.21 -9.58 18.39
N GLN A 244 -22.37 -10.03 17.94
CA GLN A 244 -23.10 -11.11 18.57
C GLN A 244 -22.40 -12.46 18.30
N PRO A 245 -22.50 -13.46 19.20
CA PRO A 245 -21.83 -14.75 19.03
C PRO A 245 -22.10 -15.45 17.69
N TRP A 246 -23.31 -15.28 17.14
CA TRP A 246 -23.70 -15.85 15.85
C TRP A 246 -23.08 -15.14 14.64
N GLN A 247 -22.55 -13.92 14.81
CA GLN A 247 -21.87 -13.15 13.77
C GLN A 247 -20.36 -13.46 13.70
N LEU A 248 -19.77 -14.05 14.75
CA LEU A 248 -18.34 -14.39 14.78
C LEU A 248 -17.85 -15.19 13.56
N PRO A 249 -18.59 -16.19 13.02
CA PRO A 249 -18.18 -16.89 11.82
C PRO A 249 -18.08 -16.00 10.57
N LEU A 250 -18.79 -14.86 10.57
CA LEU A 250 -18.82 -13.89 9.47
C LEU A 250 -17.85 -12.72 9.68
N ALA A 251 -17.19 -12.62 10.83
CA ALA A 251 -16.33 -11.48 11.20
C ALA A 251 -15.33 -11.09 10.10
N HIS A 252 -14.66 -12.07 9.50
CA HIS A 252 -13.71 -11.83 8.41
C HIS A 252 -14.34 -11.28 7.12
N LEU A 253 -15.64 -11.50 6.90
CA LEU A 253 -16.39 -10.96 5.75
C LEU A 253 -16.93 -9.55 6.02
N LEU A 254 -16.90 -9.09 7.27
CA LEU A 254 -17.39 -7.77 7.68
C LEU A 254 -16.30 -6.70 7.63
N ASN A 255 -15.05 -7.09 7.36
CA ASN A 255 -13.95 -6.16 7.19
C ASN A 255 -13.88 -5.67 5.74
N ALA A 256 -14.21 -4.40 5.52
CA ALA A 256 -14.08 -3.69 4.25
C ALA A 256 -12.92 -2.68 4.26
N SER A 257 -11.85 -2.96 5.03
CA SER A 257 -10.64 -2.16 5.01
C SER A 257 -9.70 -2.54 3.86
N ILE A 258 -9.00 -1.53 3.33
CA ILE A 258 -7.86 -1.74 2.44
C ILE A 258 -6.66 -2.17 3.30
N PRO A 259 -6.00 -3.29 3.00
CA PRO A 259 -4.79 -3.73 3.70
C PRO A 259 -3.74 -2.61 3.77
N GLN A 260 -3.06 -2.48 4.92
CA GLN A 260 -2.09 -1.40 5.16
C GLN A 260 -0.94 -1.40 4.14
N ASP A 261 -0.52 -2.56 3.67
CA ASP A 261 0.52 -2.71 2.63
C ASP A 261 0.02 -2.32 1.22
N GLY A 262 -1.29 -2.21 1.02
CA GLY A 262 -1.93 -1.65 -0.18
C GLY A 262 -2.06 -0.12 -0.13
N GLN A 263 -1.96 0.48 1.07
CA GLN A 263 -2.03 1.92 1.26
C GLN A 263 -0.66 2.54 1.01
N ALA A 264 -0.64 3.59 0.21
CA ALA A 264 0.61 4.25 -0.17
C ALA A 264 0.56 5.77 0.09
N VAL A 265 -0.61 6.30 0.46
CA VAL A 265 -0.77 7.69 0.91
C VAL A 265 -0.34 7.84 2.38
N LEU A 266 0.36 8.92 2.69
CA LEU A 266 0.76 9.22 4.07
C LEU A 266 -0.43 9.34 5.02
N ASN A 267 -0.23 9.07 6.30
CA ASN A 267 -1.21 9.35 7.36
C ASN A 267 -2.61 8.75 7.08
N SER A 268 -2.68 7.65 6.31
CA SER A 268 -3.90 6.87 6.16
C SER A 268 -4.35 6.38 7.53
N GLY A 269 -5.64 6.55 7.85
CA GLY A 269 -6.15 6.22 9.17
C GLY A 269 -5.76 7.18 10.29
N ALA A 270 -5.02 8.26 10.02
CA ALA A 270 -4.53 9.14 11.09
C ALA A 270 -5.66 9.92 11.76
N LEU A 271 -5.63 9.99 13.09
CA LEU A 271 -6.63 10.70 13.92
C LEU A 271 -6.76 12.17 13.50
N ARG A 272 -5.65 12.83 13.24
CA ARG A 272 -5.61 14.25 12.83
C ARG A 272 -5.80 14.41 11.32
N PRO A 273 -6.48 15.49 10.87
CA PRO A 273 -6.65 15.77 9.45
C PRO A 273 -5.30 16.06 8.78
N ILE A 274 -5.26 15.84 7.46
CA ILE A 274 -4.06 16.07 6.63
C ILE A 274 -3.82 17.54 6.28
N PHE A 275 -4.70 18.43 6.73
CA PHE A 275 -4.69 19.85 6.45
C PHE A 275 -4.72 20.64 7.76
N ALA A 276 -4.27 21.89 7.72
CA ALA A 276 -4.36 22.78 8.86
C ALA A 276 -5.82 23.09 9.17
N LEU A 277 -6.22 22.89 10.43
CA LEU A 277 -7.55 23.27 10.89
C LEU A 277 -7.75 24.80 10.77
N PRO A 278 -8.99 25.27 10.53
CA PRO A 278 -9.28 26.68 10.38
C PRO A 278 -8.78 27.54 11.55
N GLN A 279 -8.49 28.81 11.29
CA GLN A 279 -8.09 29.74 12.34
C GLN A 279 -9.16 29.81 13.44
N GLY A 280 -8.73 29.76 14.71
CA GLY A 280 -9.64 29.82 15.85
C GLY A 280 -10.38 28.51 16.13
N PHE A 281 -9.99 27.40 15.50
CA PHE A 281 -10.57 26.09 15.77
C PHE A 281 -10.45 25.70 17.26
N GLN A 282 -11.58 25.43 17.89
CA GLN A 282 -11.71 24.98 19.26
C GLN A 282 -11.85 23.46 19.25
N ILE A 283 -10.77 22.76 19.60
CA ILE A 283 -10.73 21.31 19.66
C ILE A 283 -11.57 20.78 20.82
N ARG A 284 -12.27 19.67 20.59
CA ARG A 284 -13.00 18.90 21.59
C ARG A 284 -12.39 17.51 21.79
N LEU A 285 -12.19 16.78 20.68
CA LEU A 285 -11.48 15.50 20.61
C LEU A 285 -10.36 15.58 19.56
N GLY A 286 -9.37 14.69 19.63
CA GLY A 286 -8.28 14.57 18.64
C GLY A 286 -6.87 14.77 19.22
N ASN A 287 -6.73 14.77 20.55
CA ASN A 287 -5.47 14.94 21.27
C ASN A 287 -4.84 13.61 21.69
N ASN A 288 -5.63 12.54 21.86
CA ASN A 288 -5.12 11.24 22.33
C ASN A 288 -5.75 10.06 21.58
N ALA A 289 -5.02 9.50 20.62
CA ALA A 289 -5.45 8.33 19.85
C ALA A 289 -5.64 7.06 20.68
N ALA A 290 -5.15 7.00 21.92
CA ALA A 290 -5.40 5.86 22.81
C ALA A 290 -6.80 5.88 23.44
N THR A 291 -7.50 7.03 23.41
CA THR A 291 -8.81 7.21 24.06
C THR A 291 -9.85 7.88 23.16
N GLU A 292 -9.46 8.32 21.97
CA GLU A 292 -10.30 9.09 21.06
C GLU A 292 -10.26 8.49 19.65
N ALA A 293 -11.43 8.14 19.14
CA ALA A 293 -11.61 7.63 17.78
C ALA A 293 -11.72 8.75 16.74
N PHE A 294 -12.04 9.98 17.15
CA PHE A 294 -12.31 11.11 16.25
C PHE A 294 -11.50 12.35 16.61
N THR A 295 -11.23 13.18 15.61
CA THR A 295 -10.90 14.60 15.86
C THR A 295 -12.18 15.40 15.68
N SER A 296 -12.55 16.22 16.66
CA SER A 296 -13.74 17.05 16.59
C SER A 296 -13.51 18.43 17.19
N GLY A 297 -14.38 19.37 16.83
CA GLY A 297 -14.33 20.74 17.34
C GLY A 297 -15.21 21.68 16.54
N SER A 298 -15.02 22.98 16.75
CA SER A 298 -15.77 24.00 16.01
C SER A 298 -14.93 25.24 15.76
N TRP A 299 -15.27 26.01 14.74
CA TRP A 299 -14.75 27.35 14.50
C TRP A 299 -15.88 28.27 14.06
N THR A 300 -15.59 29.57 13.94
CA THR A 300 -16.55 30.55 13.43
C THR A 300 -16.11 31.03 12.06
N SER A 301 -17.04 31.06 11.11
CA SER A 301 -16.85 31.61 9.77
C SER A 301 -18.09 32.40 9.39
N ASP A 302 -17.91 33.66 8.97
CA ASP A 302 -19.00 34.55 8.55
C ASP A 302 -20.16 34.65 9.56
N GLY A 303 -19.81 34.65 10.86
CA GLY A 303 -20.78 34.72 11.96
C GLY A 303 -21.49 33.40 12.28
N LEU A 304 -21.26 32.34 11.52
CA LEU A 304 -21.78 30.99 11.76
C LEU A 304 -20.75 30.14 12.50
N ARG A 305 -21.22 29.33 13.45
CA ARG A 305 -20.40 28.33 14.14
C ARG A 305 -20.45 27.02 13.39
N ILE A 306 -19.32 26.63 12.79
CA ILE A 306 -19.21 25.40 12.02
C ILE A 306 -18.58 24.30 12.87
N GLY A 307 -19.25 23.16 12.95
CA GLY A 307 -18.76 21.93 13.56
C GLY A 307 -17.85 21.14 12.62
N PHE A 308 -16.95 20.36 13.20
CA PHE A 308 -16.07 19.45 12.48
C PHE A 308 -16.05 18.09 13.17
N ILE A 309 -16.20 17.02 12.41
CA ILE A 309 -15.87 15.67 12.86
C ILE A 309 -15.04 14.97 11.78
N ARG A 310 -13.85 14.52 12.14
CA ARG A 310 -13.04 13.61 11.32
C ARG A 310 -13.27 12.18 11.76
N ILE A 311 -13.59 11.31 10.81
CA ILE A 311 -13.69 9.86 10.98
C ILE A 311 -12.45 9.25 10.32
N PRO A 312 -11.39 8.98 11.08
CA PRO A 312 -10.11 8.59 10.52
C PRO A 312 -10.11 7.14 9.99
N THR A 313 -10.88 6.25 10.60
CA THR A 313 -10.98 4.83 10.25
C THR A 313 -12.34 4.29 10.66
N MET A 314 -12.84 3.23 10.00
CA MET A 314 -14.00 2.45 10.47
C MET A 314 -13.58 1.23 11.31
N SER A 315 -12.33 1.19 11.75
CA SER A 315 -11.76 0.20 12.68
C SER A 315 -11.14 0.93 13.88
N PRO A 316 -11.94 1.50 14.79
CA PRO A 316 -11.44 2.38 15.84
C PRO A 316 -10.65 1.60 16.90
N GLY A 317 -9.44 2.05 17.23
CA GLY A 317 -8.55 1.36 18.18
C GLY A 317 -9.07 1.31 19.63
N ILE A 318 -10.10 2.09 19.97
CA ILE A 318 -10.76 2.08 21.29
C ILE A 318 -11.92 1.08 21.39
N GLY A 319 -12.20 0.33 20.32
CA GLY A 319 -13.36 -0.56 20.20
C GLY A 319 -14.56 0.12 19.53
N THR A 320 -15.32 -0.66 18.75
CA THR A 320 -16.51 -0.19 18.02
C THR A 320 -17.55 0.44 18.94
N THR A 321 -17.89 -0.22 20.05
CA THR A 321 -18.93 0.23 20.98
C THR A 321 -18.59 1.59 21.60
N ALA A 322 -17.34 1.74 22.08
CA ALA A 322 -16.86 3.00 22.66
C ALA A 322 -16.81 4.12 21.62
N ALA A 323 -16.38 3.82 20.40
CA ALA A 323 -16.36 4.78 19.30
C ALA A 323 -17.78 5.23 18.91
N LEU A 324 -18.76 4.33 18.82
CA LEU A 324 -20.15 4.69 18.53
C LEU A 324 -20.72 5.62 19.61
N THR A 325 -20.50 5.32 20.90
CA THR A 325 -20.91 6.20 21.99
C THR A 325 -20.23 7.57 21.92
N GLN A 326 -18.93 7.61 21.60
CA GLN A 326 -18.21 8.87 21.42
C GLN A 326 -18.75 9.67 20.23
N PHE A 327 -19.09 9.02 19.13
CA PHE A 327 -19.67 9.65 17.95
C PHE A 327 -21.05 10.23 18.24
N GLU A 328 -21.93 9.48 18.91
CA GLU A 328 -23.25 9.95 19.35
C GLU A 328 -23.16 11.21 20.21
N ASN A 329 -22.24 11.21 21.20
CA ASN A 329 -22.02 12.36 22.07
C ASN A 329 -21.55 13.60 21.29
N GLU A 330 -20.65 13.43 20.32
CA GLU A 330 -20.21 14.55 19.49
C GLU A 330 -21.31 15.03 18.54
N VAL A 331 -22.08 14.14 17.93
CA VAL A 331 -23.24 14.52 17.09
C VAL A 331 -24.26 15.33 17.89
N LEU A 332 -24.62 14.89 19.11
CA LEU A 332 -25.51 15.63 20.00
C LEU A 332 -24.96 17.02 20.33
N TRP A 333 -23.66 17.11 20.60
CA TRP A 333 -23.02 18.41 20.84
C TRP A 333 -23.06 19.30 19.59
N MET A 334 -22.74 18.78 18.41
CA MET A 334 -22.76 19.54 17.15
C MET A 334 -24.18 20.06 16.86
N GLN A 335 -25.21 19.23 17.04
CA GLN A 335 -26.61 19.63 16.84
C GLN A 335 -27.03 20.80 17.75
N ALA A 336 -26.54 20.82 18.99
CA ALA A 336 -26.89 21.86 19.95
C ALA A 336 -26.04 23.14 19.84
N ASN A 337 -24.86 23.07 19.22
CA ASN A 337 -23.85 24.13 19.32
C ASN A 337 -23.31 24.64 17.99
N THR A 338 -23.77 24.13 16.85
CA THR A 338 -23.24 24.51 15.53
C THR A 338 -24.36 24.75 14.53
N ASP A 339 -24.12 25.66 13.60
CA ASP A 339 -25.04 26.03 12.51
C ASP A 339 -24.85 25.17 11.27
N GLY A 340 -23.73 24.45 11.18
CA GLY A 340 -23.39 23.56 10.07
C GLY A 340 -22.28 22.60 10.47
N LEU A 341 -22.13 21.49 9.73
CA LEU A 341 -21.21 20.42 10.06
C LEU A 341 -20.37 20.01 8.85
N VAL A 342 -19.06 19.93 9.04
CA VAL A 342 -18.11 19.34 8.11
C VAL A 342 -17.70 17.95 8.61
N ILE A 343 -17.88 16.95 7.76
CA ILE A 343 -17.42 15.58 8.02
C ILE A 343 -16.20 15.29 7.15
N ASP A 344 -15.07 15.01 7.77
CA ASP A 344 -13.83 14.62 7.09
C ASP A 344 -13.63 13.09 7.16
N VAL A 345 -13.73 12.45 6.00
CA VAL A 345 -13.42 11.02 5.79
C VAL A 345 -12.18 10.83 4.90
N MET A 346 -11.38 11.87 4.69
CA MET A 346 -10.20 11.78 3.83
C MET A 346 -9.15 10.85 4.41
N ARG A 347 -8.59 10.00 3.53
CA ARG A 347 -7.61 8.96 3.86
C ARG A 347 -8.12 7.97 4.94
N ASN A 348 -9.42 7.71 4.97
CA ASN A 348 -10.00 6.63 5.77
C ASN A 348 -9.78 5.27 5.07
N PRO A 349 -9.15 4.28 5.73
CA PRO A 349 -8.90 2.95 5.17
C PRO A 349 -10.13 2.09 4.85
N GLY A 350 -11.30 2.47 5.36
CA GLY A 350 -12.40 1.55 5.61
C GLY A 350 -12.30 0.92 7.00
N GLY A 351 -12.88 -0.27 7.16
CA GLY A 351 -12.93 -0.98 8.44
C GLY A 351 -14.16 -1.88 8.54
N SER A 352 -14.80 -1.93 9.70
CA SER A 352 -16.03 -2.71 9.88
C SER A 352 -17.22 -2.08 9.15
N VAL A 353 -18.11 -2.93 8.64
CA VAL A 353 -19.38 -2.53 8.00
C VAL A 353 -20.59 -2.54 8.95
N LEU A 354 -20.38 -2.86 10.23
CA LEU A 354 -21.42 -2.94 11.25
C LEU A 354 -21.64 -1.66 12.04
#